data_AF-A0A956YCY6-F1
#
_entry.id   AF-A0A956YCY6-F1
#
_cell.length_a   1.000
_cell.length_b   1.000
_cell.length_c   1.000
_cell.angle_alpha   90.00
_cell.angle_beta   90.00
_cell.angle_gamma   90.00
#
_symmetry.space_group_name_H-M   'P 1'
#
loop_
_entity.id
_entity.type
_entity.pdbx_description
1 polymer ?
#
loop_
_entity_poly.entity_id
_entity_poly.type
_entity_poly.pdbx_seq_one_letter_code
_entity_poly.pdbx_strand_id
1 'polypeptide(L)'
;MIEKLPFGRTGHNSTRTLFGAAAFWGTPQAEANKTLDLLLEYGVNHIDTAASYGDAELRLGPWLKQYRDQFFLATKTEKRT
;
A
#
# COMPACT_ATOMS: atom_id res chain seq x y z
N MET A 1 15.60 -1.39 10.78
CA MET A 1 14.84 -1.85 9.60
C MET A 1 13.74 -2.80 10.06
N ILE A 2 12.53 -2.65 9.54
CA ILE A 2 11.38 -3.50 9.92
C ILE A 2 11.64 -4.93 9.43
N GLU A 3 11.46 -5.92 10.31
CA GLU A 3 11.62 -7.34 9.97
C GLU A 3 10.68 -7.73 8.82
N LYS A 4 11.16 -8.58 7.91
CA LYS A 4 10.36 -9.13 6.81
C LYS A 4 10.15 -10.63 6.99
N LEU A 5 8.94 -11.10 6.77
CA LEU A 5 8.56 -12.53 6.82
C LEU A 5 7.85 -12.96 5.52
N PRO A 6 7.90 -14.26 5.16
CA PRO A 6 7.17 -14.77 4.02
C PRO A 6 5.66 -14.51 4.14
N PHE A 7 5.07 -13.91 3.10
CA PHE A 7 3.63 -13.67 3.03
C PHE A 7 2.92 -14.89 2.42
N GLY A 8 2.60 -15.86 3.27
CA GLY A 8 1.98 -17.12 2.86
C GLY A 8 2.84 -17.86 1.82
N ARG A 9 2.21 -18.23 0.70
CA ARG A 9 2.87 -18.93 -0.43
C ARG A 9 3.08 -18.02 -1.65
N THR A 10 3.03 -16.70 -1.47
CA THR A 10 3.11 -15.73 -2.57
C THR A 10 4.52 -15.53 -3.13
N GLY A 11 5.55 -16.00 -2.42
CA GLY A 11 6.95 -15.72 -2.75
C GLY A 11 7.42 -14.31 -2.34
N HIS A 12 6.53 -13.48 -1.79
CA HIS A 12 6.87 -12.14 -1.31
C HIS A 12 7.22 -12.16 0.19
N ASN A 13 8.26 -11.43 0.58
CA ASN A 13 8.61 -11.18 1.98
C ASN A 13 8.07 -9.82 2.42
N SER A 14 6.96 -9.79 3.15
CA SER A 14 6.36 -8.56 3.65
C SER A 14 7.01 -8.10 4.94
N THR A 15 7.12 -6.79 5.12
CA THR A 15 7.38 -6.20 6.43
C THR A 15 6.35 -6.67 7.46
N ARG A 16 6.76 -6.79 8.73
CA ARG A 16 5.87 -7.19 9.83
C ARG A 16 4.68 -6.27 10.01
N THR A 17 4.81 -5.01 9.61
CA THR A 17 3.73 -4.03 9.50
C THR A 17 3.43 -3.74 8.04
N LEU A 18 2.15 -3.48 7.74
CA LEU A 18 1.68 -3.05 6.41
C LEU A 18 0.94 -1.72 6.55
N PHE A 19 0.79 -1.02 5.43
CA PHE A 19 0.05 0.24 5.40
C PHE A 19 -1.36 0.04 4.87
N GLY A 20 -2.37 0.42 5.66
CA GLY A 20 -3.77 0.42 5.26
C GLY A 20 -4.14 1.73 4.57
N ALA A 21 -4.40 1.68 3.27
CA ALA A 21 -4.67 2.84 2.43
C ALA A 21 -6.07 3.45 2.62
N ALA A 22 -6.91 2.89 3.50
CA ALA A 22 -8.14 3.58 3.95
C ALA A 22 -7.83 4.97 4.55
N ALA A 23 -6.61 5.18 5.05
CA ALA A 23 -6.08 6.47 5.45
C ALA A 23 -6.12 7.54 4.33
N PHE A 24 -6.27 7.15 3.05
CA PHE A 24 -6.34 8.03 1.89
C PHE A 24 -7.77 8.29 1.38
N TRP A 25 -8.81 7.97 2.16
CA TRP A 25 -10.21 8.07 1.76
C TRP A 25 -10.59 9.39 1.08
N GLY A 26 -10.08 10.52 1.57
CA GLY A 26 -10.29 11.86 1.00
C GLY A 26 -9.04 12.73 1.11
N THR A 27 -7.87 12.10 1.20
CA THR A 27 -6.61 12.79 1.48
C THR A 27 -6.10 13.49 0.22
N PRO A 28 -5.68 14.77 0.28
CA PRO A 28 -5.08 15.44 -0.86
C PRO A 28 -3.85 14.69 -1.40
N GLN A 29 -3.63 14.72 -2.72
CA GLN A 29 -2.52 13.98 -3.36
C GLN A 29 -1.16 14.29 -2.73
N ALA A 30 -0.90 15.56 -2.40
CA ALA A 30 0.37 15.98 -1.82
C ALA A 30 0.63 15.36 -0.45
N GLU A 31 -0.40 15.15 0.36
CA GLU A 31 -0.29 14.50 1.66
C GLU A 31 -0.11 12.99 1.51
N ALA A 32 -0.87 12.36 0.61
CA ALA A 32 -0.70 10.94 0.30
C ALA A 32 0.73 10.64 -0.18
N ASN A 33 1.29 11.47 -1.06
CA ASN A 33 2.67 11.33 -1.53
C ASN A 33 3.66 11.40 -0.36
N LYS A 34 3.53 12.39 0.54
CA LYS A 34 4.40 12.50 1.72
C LYS A 34 4.32 11.28 2.63
N THR A 35 3.11 10.74 2.84
CA THR A 35 2.94 9.51 3.61
C THR A 35 3.64 8.34 2.92
N LEU A 36 3.48 8.18 1.60
CA LEU A 36 4.10 7.10 0.85
C LEU A 36 5.64 7.22 0.80
N ASP A 37 6.18 8.43 0.69
CA ASP A 37 7.62 8.68 0.78
C ASP A 37 8.16 8.26 2.16
N LEU A 38 7.41 8.52 3.23
CA LEU A 38 7.77 8.06 4.58
C LEU A 38 7.74 6.53 4.69
N LEU A 39 6.74 5.86 4.09
CA LEU A 39 6.70 4.40 4.06
C LEU A 39 7.93 3.82 3.36
N LEU A 40 8.34 4.43 2.24
CA LEU A 40 9.52 4.05 1.48
C LEU A 40 10.80 4.24 2.31
N GLU A 41 10.95 5.39 2.97
CA GLU A 41 12.09 5.72 3.84
C GLU A 41 12.28 4.66 4.94
N TYR A 42 11.18 4.24 5.59
CA TYR A 42 11.21 3.25 6.67
C TYR A 42 11.16 1.79 6.17
N GLY A 43 11.08 1.58 4.86
CA GLY A 43 11.16 0.28 4.21
C GLY A 43 9.90 -0.59 4.32
N VAL A 44 8.73 -0.01 4.62
CA VAL A 44 7.44 -0.70 4.51
C VAL A 44 7.23 -1.11 3.05
N ASN A 45 6.85 -2.36 2.80
CA ASN A 45 6.77 -2.89 1.43
C ASN A 45 5.45 -3.58 1.09
N HIS A 46 4.42 -3.41 1.93
CA HIS A 46 3.10 -3.98 1.71
C HIS A 46 2.03 -2.90 1.96
N ILE A 47 1.22 -2.64 0.94
CA ILE A 47 0.08 -1.73 0.99
C ILE A 47 -1.21 -2.54 0.80
N ASP A 48 -2.15 -2.36 1.72
CA ASP A 48 -3.49 -2.89 1.65
C ASP A 48 -4.48 -1.78 1.26
N THR A 49 -5.30 -2.02 0.24
CA THR A 49 -6.35 -1.09 -0.20
C THR A 49 -7.65 -1.85 -0.52
N ALA A 50 -8.66 -1.13 -0.98
CA ALA A 50 -9.88 -1.69 -1.54
C ALA A 50 -10.51 -0.69 -2.50
N ALA A 51 -11.29 -1.19 -3.47
CA ALA A 51 -12.08 -0.34 -4.36
C ALA A 51 -13.09 0.55 -3.59
N SER A 52 -13.48 0.16 -2.37
CA SER A 52 -14.39 0.92 -1.51
C SER A 52 -13.71 1.94 -0.59
N TYR A 53 -12.38 2.05 -0.60
CA TYR A 53 -11.64 2.98 0.27
C TYR A 53 -11.58 4.41 -0.30
N GLY A 54 -12.73 5.03 -0.56
CA GLY A 54 -12.78 6.40 -1.09
C GLY A 54 -11.84 6.62 -2.28
N ASP A 55 -11.00 7.66 -2.20
CA ASP A 55 -10.00 7.99 -3.23
C ASP A 55 -8.70 7.16 -3.15
N ALA A 56 -8.58 6.17 -2.26
CA ALA A 56 -7.29 5.57 -1.92
C ALA A 56 -6.52 5.01 -3.13
N GLU A 57 -7.16 4.22 -4.01
CA GLU A 57 -6.51 3.70 -5.21
C GLU A 57 -6.10 4.82 -6.19
N LEU A 58 -6.88 5.90 -6.26
CA LEU A 58 -6.54 7.10 -7.05
C LEU A 58 -5.34 7.84 -6.47
N ARG A 59 -5.18 7.88 -5.14
CA ARG A 59 -4.01 8.47 -4.47
C ARG A 59 -2.75 7.63 -4.64
N LEU A 60 -2.88 6.32 -4.55
CA LEU A 60 -1.77 5.38 -4.72
C LEU A 60 -1.24 5.36 -6.16
N GLY A 61 -2.13 5.38 -7.16
CA GLY A 61 -1.82 5.14 -8.56
C GLY A 61 -0.66 5.99 -9.12
N PRO A 62 -0.71 7.33 -9.04
CA PRO A 62 0.34 8.20 -9.57
C PRO A 62 1.72 7.95 -8.94
N TRP A 63 1.77 7.75 -7.61
CA TRP A 63 3.02 7.53 -6.88
C TRP A 63 3.60 6.14 -7.15
N LEU A 64 2.75 5.10 -7.16
CA LEU A 64 3.19 3.73 -7.41
C LEU A 64 3.76 3.51 -8.81
N LYS A 65 3.47 4.36 -9.81
CA LYS A 65 4.13 4.28 -11.13
C LYS A 65 5.65 4.30 -11.04
N GLN A 66 6.20 5.01 -10.07
CA GLN A 66 7.65 5.13 -9.87
C GLN A 66 8.23 4.00 -9.00
N TYR A 67 7.44 3.41 -8.10
CA TYR A 67 7.92 2.50 -7.06
C TYR A 67 7.26 1.12 -7.08
N ARG A 68 6.57 0.77 -8.19
CA ARG A 68 5.69 -0.40 -8.26
C ARG A 68 6.38 -1.68 -7.80
N ASP A 69 7.61 -1.92 -8.22
CA ASP A 69 8.33 -3.16 -7.94
C ASP A 69 8.82 -3.28 -6.49
N GLN A 70 8.74 -2.20 -5.72
CA GLN A 70 9.16 -2.17 -4.31
C GLN A 70 8.04 -2.56 -3.34
N PHE A 71 6.79 -2.60 -3.80
CA PHE A 71 5.62 -2.84 -2.96
C PHE A 71 4.80 -4.05 -3.43
N PHE A 72 4.37 -4.86 -2.47
CA PHE A 72 3.22 -5.73 -2.63
C PHE A 72 1.95 -4.91 -2.44
N LEU A 73 1.08 -4.90 -3.45
CA LEU A 73 -0.19 -4.18 -3.43
C LEU A 73 -1.33 -5.20 -3.36
N ALA A 74 -2.03 -5.22 -2.23
CA ALA A 74 -3.24 -6.01 -2.04
C ALA A 74 -4.48 -5.10 -2.18
N THR A 75 -5.47 -5.52 -2.96
CA THR A 75 -6.78 -4.86 -3.03
C THR A 75 -7.90 -5.87 -2.81
N LYS A 76 -9.11 -5.35 -2.56
CA LYS A 76 -10.30 -6.13 -2.21
C LYS A 76 -11.49 -5.65 -3.04
N THR A 77 -12.44 -6.57 -3.22
CA THR A 77 -13.78 -6.27 -3.73
C THR A 77 -14.82 -6.71 -2.71
N GLU A 78 -16.02 -6.15 -2.77
CA GLU A 78 -17.13 -6.56 -1.90
C GLU A 78 -17.84 -7.83 -2.38
N LYS A 79 -17.49 -8.33 -3.58
CA LYS A 79 -18.08 -9.56 -4.13
C LYS A 79 -17.56 -10.76 -3.35
N ARG A 80 -18.49 -11.61 -2.93
CA ARG A 80 -18.22 -12.96 -2.43
C ARG A 80 -18.59 -13.97 -3.52
N THR A 81 -17.90 -15.09 -3.55
CA THR A 81 -18.23 -16.28 -4.35
C THR A 81 -18.87 -17.34 -3.49
#